data_AF-A0A4S1FXG7-F1
#
_entry.id   AF-A0A4S1FXG7-F1
#
_cell.length_a   1.000
_cell.length_b   1.000
_cell.length_c   1.000
_cell.angle_alpha   90.00
_cell.angle_beta   90.00
_cell.angle_gamma   90.00
#
_symmetry.space_group_name_H-M   'P 1'
#
loop_
_entity.id
_entity.type
_entity.pdbx_description
1 polymer ?
#
loop_
_entity_poly.entity_id
_entity_poly.type
_entity_poly.pdbx_seq_one_letter_code
_entity_poly.pdbx_strand_id
1 'polypeptide(L)'
;VISVNVTGGAGMNPGPGGGDRPVTVLVMRLASTGKFNSADYFALQGDAGSALGADLIGSDAISVAPGKTAAKTITVEPNATALGFVALIREPGGRNWR
;
A
#
# COMPACT_ATOMS: atom_id res chain seq x y z
N VAL A 1 -14.08 7.76 -9.89
CA VAL A 1 -13.33 7.90 -8.61
C VAL A 1 -13.91 6.95 -7.58
N ILE A 2 -13.14 6.60 -6.56
CA ILE A 2 -13.56 5.80 -5.41
C ILE A 2 -13.09 6.47 -4.12
N SER A 3 -13.70 6.14 -2.98
CA SER A 3 -13.19 6.51 -1.66
C SER A 3 -12.51 5.31 -1.01
N VAL A 4 -11.25 5.47 -0.62
CA VAL A 4 -10.51 4.47 0.15
C VAL A 4 -10.43 4.94 1.60
N ASN A 5 -10.91 4.12 2.52
CA ASN A 5 -10.80 4.35 3.97
C ASN A 5 -9.82 3.35 4.56
N VAL A 6 -8.85 3.84 5.33
CA VAL A 6 -7.83 3.04 6.01
C VAL A 6 -7.94 3.30 7.50
N THR A 7 -8.11 2.26 8.31
CA THR A 7 -8.17 2.36 9.77
C THR A 7 -6.94 1.73 10.39
N GLY A 8 -6.25 2.50 11.23
CA GLY A 8 -5.11 2.04 12.01
C GLY A 8 -5.59 1.24 13.23
N GLY A 9 -5.26 -0.04 13.28
CA GLY A 9 -5.54 -0.90 14.44
C GLY A 9 -4.56 -0.69 15.59
N ALA A 10 -4.92 -1.19 16.78
CA ALA A 10 -3.98 -1.31 17.89
C ALA A 10 -2.90 -2.36 17.56
N GLY A 11 -1.67 -2.15 18.00
CA GLY A 11 -0.52 -3.02 17.70
C GLY A 11 0.10 -2.77 16.32
N MET A 12 -0.29 -1.70 15.61
CA MET A 12 0.18 -1.47 14.24
C MET A 12 1.64 -1.01 14.19
N ASN A 13 2.41 -1.59 13.26
CA ASN A 13 3.78 -1.20 12.94
C ASN A 13 4.66 -0.94 14.18
N PRO A 14 4.80 -1.93 15.08
CA PRO A 14 5.46 -1.74 16.36
C PRO A 14 6.92 -1.32 16.18
N GLY A 15 7.31 -0.29 16.93
CA GLY A 15 8.71 0.11 17.06
C GLY A 15 9.52 -0.85 17.94
N PRO A 16 10.85 -0.65 18.05
CA PRO A 16 11.71 -1.46 18.92
C PRO A 16 11.28 -1.50 20.39
N GLY A 17 10.57 -0.47 20.88
CA GLY A 17 9.99 -0.42 22.23
C GLY A 17 8.54 -0.90 22.33
N GLY A 18 7.99 -1.55 21.30
CA GLY A 18 6.62 -2.07 21.27
C GLY A 18 5.52 -1.03 21.00
N GLY A 19 5.83 0.27 21.03
CA GLY A 19 4.86 1.31 20.71
C GLY A 19 4.45 1.35 19.24
N ASP A 20 3.15 1.47 19.00
CA ASP A 20 2.55 1.57 17.66
C ASP A 20 3.08 2.79 16.89
N ARG A 21 3.25 2.63 15.58
CA ARG A 21 3.69 3.71 14.69
C ARG A 21 2.71 3.90 13.53
N PRO A 22 2.63 5.10 12.94
CA PRO A 22 1.87 5.30 11.71
C PRO A 22 2.33 4.35 10.59
N VAL A 23 1.43 4.07 9.66
CA VAL A 23 1.71 3.34 8.42
C VAL A 23 1.29 4.19 7.24
N THR A 24 2.14 4.24 6.23
CA THR A 24 1.75 4.72 4.89
C THR A 24 1.31 3.53 4.07
N VAL A 25 0.10 3.57 3.52
CA VAL A 25 -0.40 2.59 2.57
C VAL A 25 -0.26 3.18 1.17
N LEU A 26 0.49 2.50 0.30
CA LEU A 26 0.48 2.77 -1.13
C LEU A 26 -0.74 2.10 -1.75
N VAL A 27 -1.53 2.87 -2.50
CA VAL A 27 -2.65 2.38 -3.29
C VAL A 27 -2.25 2.47 -4.76
N MET A 28 -1.90 1.33 -5.33
CA MET A 28 -1.42 1.21 -6.70
C MET A 28 -2.58 0.87 -7.62
N ARG A 29 -2.76 1.63 -8.69
CA ARG A 29 -3.72 1.37 -9.76
C ARG A 29 -3.01 0.54 -10.82
N LEU A 30 -3.53 -0.66 -11.06
CA LEU A 30 -2.82 -1.69 -11.82
C LEU A 30 -3.55 -2.05 -13.11
N ALA A 31 -2.82 -2.14 -14.22
CA ALA A 31 -3.34 -2.72 -15.47
C ALA A 31 -3.40 -4.26 -15.39
N SER A 32 -2.48 -4.87 -14.65
CA SER A 32 -2.41 -6.31 -14.36
C SER A 32 -1.82 -6.57 -12.97
N THR A 33 -2.22 -7.67 -12.32
CA THR A 33 -1.77 -8.02 -10.96
C THR A 33 -0.56 -8.96 -10.94
N GLY A 34 -0.15 -9.51 -12.08
CA GLY A 34 0.87 -10.57 -12.14
C GLY A 34 2.21 -10.19 -11.51
N LYS A 35 2.78 -9.05 -11.94
CA LYS A 35 4.04 -8.53 -11.38
C LYS A 35 3.88 -8.08 -9.93
N PHE A 36 2.77 -7.43 -9.59
CA PHE A 36 2.49 -7.00 -8.21
C PHE A 36 2.47 -8.18 -7.23
N ASN A 37 1.83 -9.29 -7.60
CA ASN A 37 1.75 -10.50 -6.78
C ASN A 37 3.09 -11.23 -6.68
N SER A 38 3.99 -11.05 -7.65
CA SER A 38 5.28 -11.72 -7.71
C SER A 38 6.41 -10.88 -7.08
N ALA A 39 6.27 -9.56 -7.08
CA ALA A 39 7.25 -8.63 -6.52
C ALA A 39 7.42 -8.85 -5.02
N ASP A 40 8.65 -8.67 -4.54
CA ASP A 40 8.92 -8.61 -3.10
C ASP A 40 8.54 -7.23 -2.53
N TYR A 41 8.58 -7.15 -1.21
CA TYR A 41 8.23 -5.92 -0.48
C TYR A 41 9.12 -4.73 -0.84
N PHE A 42 10.43 -4.94 -0.95
CA PHE A 42 11.39 -3.87 -1.15
C PHE A 42 11.33 -3.31 -2.56
N ALA A 43 11.04 -4.14 -3.55
CA ALA A 43 10.76 -3.72 -4.92
C ALA A 43 9.55 -2.79 -4.99
N LEU A 44 8.45 -3.13 -4.29
CA LEU A 44 7.25 -2.30 -4.26
C LEU A 44 7.37 -1.06 -3.37
N GLN A 45 8.16 -1.11 -2.30
CA GLN A 45 8.43 0.02 -1.41
C GLN A 45 9.38 1.05 -2.06
N GLY A 46 10.44 0.58 -2.71
CA GLY A 46 11.53 1.42 -3.21
C GLY A 46 11.25 2.02 -4.58
N ASP A 47 10.99 1.16 -5.57
CA ASP A 47 10.76 1.56 -6.96
C ASP A 47 9.73 0.64 -7.63
N ALA A 48 8.47 0.86 -7.27
CA ALA A 48 7.35 0.14 -7.87
C ALA A 48 7.25 0.37 -9.39
N GLY A 49 7.74 1.50 -9.90
CA GLY A 49 7.75 1.80 -11.34
C GLY A 49 8.66 0.84 -12.10
N SER A 50 9.88 0.63 -11.60
CA SER A 50 10.80 -0.37 -12.15
C SER A 50 10.26 -1.80 -11.99
N ALA A 51 9.69 -2.14 -10.82
CA ALA A 51 9.19 -3.48 -10.54
C ALA A 51 7.97 -3.88 -11.39
N LEU A 52 7.06 -2.93 -11.66
CA LEU A 52 5.78 -3.20 -12.32
C LEU A 52 5.78 -2.76 -13.80
N GLY A 53 6.56 -1.75 -14.16
CA GLY A 53 6.58 -1.17 -15.50
C GLY A 53 5.18 -0.69 -15.91
N ALA A 54 4.77 -1.06 -17.12
CA ALA A 54 3.45 -0.71 -17.66
C ALA A 54 2.26 -1.28 -16.86
N ASP A 55 2.47 -2.25 -15.95
CA ASP A 55 1.41 -2.74 -15.08
C ASP A 55 1.04 -1.73 -13.99
N LEU A 56 1.91 -0.77 -13.65
CA LEU A 56 1.60 0.34 -12.75
C LEU A 56 1.10 1.54 -13.53
N ILE A 57 -0.19 1.86 -13.37
CA ILE A 57 -0.81 3.04 -13.98
C ILE A 57 -0.53 4.29 -13.13
N GLY A 58 -0.58 4.14 -11.81
CA GLY A 58 -0.32 5.22 -10.87
C GLY A 58 -0.36 4.73 -9.43
N SER A 59 0.12 5.56 -8.51
CA SER A 59 0.13 5.25 -7.08
C SER A 59 -0.29 6.46 -6.26
N ASP A 60 -1.01 6.19 -5.19
CA ASP A 60 -1.41 7.15 -4.18
C ASP A 60 -0.90 6.71 -2.81
N ALA A 61 -0.61 7.66 -1.92
CA ALA A 61 -0.25 7.37 -0.53
C ALA A 61 -1.34 7.83 0.42
N ILE A 62 -1.63 6.99 1.43
CA ILE A 62 -2.51 7.30 2.56
C ILE A 62 -1.76 6.98 3.85
N SER A 63 -1.51 7.98 4.70
CA SER A 63 -0.90 7.76 6.01
C SER A 63 -1.97 7.68 7.09
N VAL A 64 -1.90 6.66 7.94
CA VAL A 64 -2.83 6.44 9.05
C VAL A 64 -2.09 6.27 10.36
N ALA A 65 -2.57 6.93 11.40
CA ALA A 65 -2.04 6.83 12.75
C ALA A 65 -2.78 5.73 13.56
N PRO A 66 -2.17 5.19 14.63
CA PRO A 66 -2.81 4.19 15.50
C PRO A 66 -4.16 4.68 16.05
N GLY A 67 -5.19 3.84 15.93
CA GLY A 67 -6.55 4.13 16.39
C GLY A 67 -7.29 5.21 15.62
N LYS A 68 -6.78 5.64 14.45
CA LYS A 68 -7.41 6.64 13.59
C LYS A 68 -7.86 6.05 12.27
N THR A 69 -8.77 6.74 11.60
CA THR A 69 -9.13 6.48 10.20
C THR A 69 -8.62 7.61 9.33
N ALA A 70 -8.05 7.26 8.19
CA ALA A 70 -7.69 8.16 7.12
C ALA A 70 -8.49 7.80 5.87
N ALA A 71 -8.83 8.79 5.05
CA ALA A 71 -9.57 8.57 3.81
C ALA A 71 -8.94 9.34 2.66
N LYS A 72 -9.00 8.77 1.45
CA LYS A 72 -8.59 9.45 0.23
C LYS A 72 -9.51 9.08 -0.93
N THR A 73 -9.95 10.09 -1.66
CA THR A 73 -10.62 9.89 -2.95
C THR A 73 -9.56 9.65 -4.03
N ILE A 74 -9.67 8.52 -4.72
CA ILE A 74 -8.73 8.09 -5.75
C ILE A 74 -9.45 8.04 -7.09
N THR A 75 -8.84 8.64 -8.12
CA THR A 75 -9.28 8.46 -9.51
C THR A 75 -8.78 7.12 -10.01
N VAL A 76 -9.69 6.30 -10.55
CA VAL A 76 -9.36 5.00 -11.14
C VAL A 76 -9.51 5.15 -12.65
N GLU A 77 -8.41 4.94 -13.37
CA GLU A 77 -8.37 5.01 -14.82
C GLU A 77 -9.16 3.87 -15.46
N PRO A 78 -9.74 4.06 -16.66
CA PRO A 78 -10.52 3.02 -17.34
C PRO A 78 -9.75 1.72 -17.62
N ASN A 79 -8.42 1.79 -17.74
CA ASN A 79 -7.54 0.65 -17.98
C ASN A 79 -7.01 0.02 -16.68
N ALA A 80 -7.37 0.53 -15.50
CA ALA A 80 -7.04 -0.10 -14.23
C ALA A 80 -8.00 -1.27 -13.97
N THR A 81 -7.45 -2.48 -13.87
CA THR A 81 -8.20 -3.71 -13.63
C THR A 81 -8.23 -4.09 -12.14
N ALA A 82 -7.29 -3.57 -11.35
CA ALA A 82 -7.18 -3.83 -9.93
C ALA A 82 -6.56 -2.65 -9.16
N LEU A 83 -6.76 -2.68 -7.84
CA LEU A 83 -6.00 -1.89 -6.89
C LEU A 83 -5.12 -2.82 -6.06
N GLY A 84 -3.81 -2.53 -6.03
CA GLY A 84 -2.88 -3.13 -5.09
C GLY A 84 -2.70 -2.24 -3.88
N PHE A 85 -2.62 -2.83 -2.68
CA PHE A 85 -2.35 -2.10 -1.45
C PHE A 85 -1.00 -2.56 -0.92
N VAL A 86 -0.14 -1.63 -0.48
CA VAL A 86 1.15 -1.96 0.14
C VAL A 86 1.30 -1.14 1.41
N ALA A 87 1.21 -1.80 2.55
CA ALA A 87 1.46 -1.19 3.85
C ALA A 87 2.96 -1.07 4.09
N LEU A 88 3.47 0.15 4.14
CA LEU A 88 4.88 0.43 4.43
C LEU A 88 5.14 0.26 5.93
N ILE A 89 5.51 -0.95 6.32
CA ILE A 89 5.76 -1.38 7.70
C ILE A 89 7.25 -1.63 7.96
N ARG A 90 7.63 -1.54 9.24
CA ARG A 90 9.02 -1.68 9.69
C ARG A 90 9.56 -3.10 9.49
N GLU A 91 8.76 -4.11 9.80
CA GLU A 91 9.14 -5.51 9.73
C GLU A 91 8.14 -6.29 8.87
N PRO A 92 8.33 -6.31 7.53
CA PRO A 92 7.47 -7.06 6.62
C PRO A 92 7.75 -8.57 6.74
N GLY A 93 6.95 -9.25 7.56
CA GLY A 93 6.91 -10.71 7.63
C GLY A 93 5.88 -11.31 6.65
N GLY A 94 6.25 -12.38 5.95
CA GLY A 94 5.33 -13.09 5.05
C GLY A 94 4.78 -12.19 3.93
N ARG A 95 3.46 -12.24 3.70
CA ARG A 95 2.76 -11.49 2.63
C ARG A 95 1.64 -10.56 3.10
N ASN A 96 1.36 -10.48 4.41
CA ASN A 96 0.22 -9.72 4.95
C ASN A 96 0.40 -8.19 4.93
N TRP A 97 1.47 -7.71 4.29
CA TRP A 97 1.72 -6.30 4.04
C TRP A 97 1.08 -5.81 2.72
N ARG A 98 0.55 -6.73 1.89
CA ARG A 98 -0.21 -6.43 0.67
C ARG A 98 -1.52 -7.18 0.60
#